data_AF-A0A1F3XVD7-F1
#
_entry.id   AF-A0A1F3XVD7-F1
#
_cell.length_a   1.000
_cell.length_b   1.000
_cell.length_c   1.000
_cell.angle_alpha   90.00
_cell.angle_beta   90.00
_cell.angle_gamma   90.00
#
_symmetry.space_group_name_H-M   'P 1'
#
loop_
_entity.id
_entity.type
_entity.pdbx_description
1 polymer ?
#
loop_
_entity_poly.entity_id
_entity_poly.type
_entity_poly.pdbx_seq_one_letter_code
_entity_poly.pdbx_strand_id
1 'polypeptide(L)'
;MIETSIIIRTFNEEKHLPQLLDALELQDYRDFECIVVDSGSSDRTRSIASERATRLLELSSHDFTFGYSLNVGIRAASGRYIVIVSAHTLPCEKTWLSEITGHLKEEKTAMVYGRQLGNEHSKFSELQDLARFFGPKRLVLSPPHFFANNANSAIRKDLWEKHQFDPALPGLEDIEWAKYWMENGYEVVYEPSAAIYHIHQESWRQIRRRYYREAIAARWIGIKSKRSALLEPILEIFFAMADLLKLLRFKGRFFQKAREVLFFRVNKTFGTVKGLLENKPLPDQAARDAVYFDRPSRALVITGPGEAAIGEIQLPELKPGDVLIKTAFTAVCGTDIEIFNGTLGYYKTGMAKYPVVPGHEMSGIISAIGAKVSNCKPGDRVVVECIQSCGVCSECRRENFIGCAVRTELGVI
;
A
#
# COMPACT_ATOMS: atom_id res chain seq x y z
N MET A 1 13.53 -9.80 -30.17
CA MET A 1 12.38 -9.52 -29.30
C MET A 1 12.86 -9.74 -27.89
N ILE A 2 12.51 -8.86 -26.96
CA ILE A 2 12.87 -8.99 -25.55
C ILE A 2 12.19 -10.25 -25.00
N GLU A 3 12.92 -11.10 -24.29
CA GLU A 3 12.34 -12.33 -23.73
C GLU A 3 11.50 -12.03 -22.47
N THR A 4 11.97 -11.14 -21.59
CA THR A 4 11.33 -10.88 -20.29
C THR A 4 10.94 -9.41 -20.09
N SER A 5 9.76 -9.14 -19.54
CA SER A 5 9.40 -7.80 -19.07
C SER A 5 9.25 -7.79 -17.56
N ILE A 6 9.99 -6.93 -16.87
CA ILE A 6 9.90 -6.74 -15.43
C ILE A 6 8.86 -5.65 -15.16
N ILE A 7 7.82 -5.98 -14.41
CA ILE A 7 6.77 -5.08 -13.96
C ILE A 7 7.02 -4.72 -12.51
N ILE A 8 7.40 -3.47 -12.27
CA ILE A 8 7.63 -2.93 -10.92
C ILE A 8 6.44 -2.07 -10.54
N ARG A 9 5.71 -2.47 -9.49
CA ARG A 9 4.63 -1.62 -8.95
C ARG A 9 5.15 -0.66 -7.91
N THR A 10 4.71 0.59 -7.98
CA THR A 10 5.16 1.66 -7.07
C THR A 10 4.01 2.49 -6.52
N PHE A 11 4.15 2.90 -5.26
CA PHE A 11 3.36 3.96 -4.62
C PHE A 11 4.18 4.59 -3.49
N ASN A 12 4.72 5.78 -3.70
CA ASN A 12 5.61 6.50 -2.79
C ASN A 12 6.85 5.69 -2.37
N GLU A 13 7.62 5.24 -3.36
CA GLU A 13 8.76 4.35 -3.22
C GLU A 13 10.10 5.04 -3.53
N GLU A 14 10.21 6.37 -3.35
CA GLU A 14 11.45 7.11 -3.64
C GLU A 14 12.66 6.58 -2.86
N LYS A 15 12.40 5.95 -1.70
CA LYS A 15 13.42 5.38 -0.81
C LYS A 15 13.98 4.06 -1.33
N HIS A 16 13.15 3.22 -1.93
CA HIS A 16 13.50 1.82 -2.23
C HIS A 16 13.68 1.55 -3.73
N LEU A 17 12.92 2.23 -4.58
CA LEU A 17 12.99 2.05 -6.03
C LEU A 17 14.42 2.18 -6.60
N PRO A 18 15.26 3.15 -6.18
CA PRO A 18 16.63 3.23 -6.68
C PRO A 18 17.45 1.97 -6.43
N GLN A 19 17.31 1.36 -5.26
CA GLN A 19 18.07 0.17 -4.85
C GLN A 19 17.67 -1.05 -5.67
N LEU A 20 16.37 -1.20 -5.97
CA LEU A 20 15.89 -2.26 -6.85
C LEU A 20 16.44 -2.06 -8.27
N LEU A 21 16.37 -0.85 -8.81
CA LEU A 21 16.87 -0.55 -10.15
C LEU A 21 18.39 -0.78 -10.26
N ASP A 22 19.17 -0.41 -9.24
CA ASP A 22 20.60 -0.72 -9.15
C ASP A 22 20.84 -2.25 -9.15
N ALA A 23 20.04 -3.00 -8.41
CA ALA A 23 20.16 -4.46 -8.36
C ALA A 23 19.80 -5.15 -9.69
N LEU A 24 18.84 -4.58 -10.45
CA LEU A 24 18.49 -5.04 -11.79
C LEU A 24 19.64 -4.83 -12.78
N GLU A 25 20.38 -3.72 -12.67
CA GLU A 25 21.56 -3.45 -13.49
C GLU A 25 22.69 -4.47 -13.26
N LEU A 26 22.72 -5.10 -12.08
CA LEU A 26 23.74 -6.09 -11.71
C LEU A 26 23.34 -7.55 -12.00
N GLN A 27 22.13 -7.80 -12.53
CA GLN A 27 21.68 -9.15 -12.85
C GLN A 27 22.48 -9.77 -14.00
N ASP A 28 22.70 -11.08 -13.94
CA ASP A 28 23.40 -11.88 -14.94
C ASP A 28 22.59 -12.03 -16.25
N TYR A 29 21.27 -12.13 -16.13
CA TYR A 29 20.32 -12.17 -17.23
C TYR A 29 20.02 -10.76 -17.71
N ARG A 30 20.15 -10.52 -19.03
CA ARG A 30 20.10 -9.17 -19.63
C ARG A 30 19.03 -8.96 -20.69
N ASP A 31 18.34 -10.02 -21.13
CA ASP A 31 17.30 -9.91 -22.16
C ASP A 31 15.95 -9.51 -21.55
N PHE A 32 15.92 -8.31 -20.97
CA PHE A 32 14.74 -7.78 -20.32
C PHE A 32 14.50 -6.29 -20.56
N GLU A 33 13.24 -5.88 -20.40
CA GLU A 33 12.85 -4.47 -20.21
C GLU A 33 12.30 -4.26 -18.80
N CYS A 34 12.34 -3.00 -18.34
CA CYS A 34 11.83 -2.60 -17.04
C CYS A 34 10.68 -1.60 -17.20
N ILE A 35 9.48 -2.00 -16.76
CA ILE A 35 8.26 -1.19 -16.80
C ILE A 35 7.85 -0.88 -15.37
N VAL A 36 7.85 0.40 -15.02
CA VAL A 36 7.37 0.89 -13.73
C VAL A 36 5.91 1.31 -13.86
N VAL A 37 5.05 0.79 -12.98
CA VAL A 37 3.63 1.16 -12.88
C VAL A 37 3.41 1.95 -11.59
N ASP A 38 3.22 3.26 -11.74
CA ASP A 38 3.02 4.18 -10.64
C ASP A 38 1.54 4.35 -10.30
N SER A 39 1.18 4.10 -9.04
CA SER A 39 -0.21 4.14 -8.57
C SER A 39 -0.61 5.47 -7.92
N GLY A 40 -0.08 6.58 -8.45
CA GLY A 40 -0.38 7.93 -7.97
C GLY A 40 0.58 8.42 -6.89
N SER A 41 1.90 8.15 -7.03
CA SER A 41 2.90 8.65 -6.10
C SER A 41 2.96 10.17 -6.07
N SER A 42 3.19 10.73 -4.89
CA SER A 42 3.35 12.16 -4.65
C SER A 42 4.79 12.55 -4.29
N ASP A 43 5.69 11.59 -4.11
CA ASP A 43 7.12 11.79 -3.87
C ASP A 43 7.94 11.78 -5.18
N ARG A 44 9.27 11.56 -5.10
CA ARG A 44 10.16 11.50 -6.28
C ARG A 44 10.14 10.16 -7.02
N THR A 45 9.23 9.24 -6.71
CA THR A 45 9.12 7.94 -7.39
C THR A 45 9.04 8.08 -8.91
N ARG A 46 8.20 9.01 -9.39
CA ARG A 46 7.98 9.21 -10.83
C ARG A 46 9.22 9.74 -11.54
N SER A 47 9.92 10.71 -10.96
CA SER A 47 11.16 11.24 -11.54
C SER A 47 12.25 10.18 -11.60
N ILE A 48 12.42 9.39 -10.52
CA ILE A 48 13.37 8.28 -10.48
C ILE A 48 13.03 7.25 -11.57
N ALA A 49 11.76 6.87 -11.70
CA ALA A 49 11.31 5.90 -12.69
C ALA A 49 11.51 6.41 -14.11
N SER A 50 11.20 7.68 -14.40
CA SER A 50 11.35 8.25 -15.74
C SER A 50 12.80 8.29 -16.24
N GLU A 51 13.76 8.40 -15.32
CA GLU A 51 15.19 8.48 -15.65
C GLU A 51 15.79 7.10 -15.95
N ARG A 52 15.23 6.03 -15.38
CA ARG A 52 15.90 4.72 -15.29
C ARG A 52 15.09 3.54 -15.82
N ALA A 53 13.77 3.62 -15.83
CA ALA A 53 12.92 2.56 -16.38
C ALA A 53 12.84 2.67 -17.90
N THR A 54 12.66 1.53 -18.58
CA THR A 54 12.36 1.52 -20.01
C THR A 54 11.03 2.24 -20.29
N ARG A 55 10.06 2.11 -19.38
CA ARG A 55 8.78 2.79 -19.47
C ARG A 55 8.20 3.08 -18.09
N LEU A 56 7.64 4.27 -17.93
CA LEU A 56 6.80 4.66 -16.80
C LEU A 56 5.33 4.71 -17.24
N LEU A 57 4.47 4.02 -16.50
CA LEU A 57 3.01 4.07 -16.66
C LEU A 57 2.42 4.73 -15.42
N GLU A 58 1.73 5.86 -15.61
CA GLU A 58 1.13 6.61 -14.52
C GLU A 58 -0.37 6.30 -14.41
N LEU A 59 -0.78 5.78 -13.26
CA LEU A 59 -2.17 5.58 -12.90
C LEU A 59 -2.63 6.67 -11.93
N SER A 60 -3.92 6.99 -12.01
CA SER A 60 -4.59 7.67 -10.91
C SER A 60 -4.65 6.72 -9.72
N SER A 61 -4.44 7.26 -8.51
CA SER A 61 -4.64 6.46 -7.29
C SER A 61 -6.05 5.87 -7.19
N HIS A 62 -7.05 6.49 -7.83
CA HIS A 62 -8.42 5.97 -7.86
C HIS A 62 -8.58 4.73 -8.75
N ASP A 63 -7.72 4.51 -9.73
CA ASP A 63 -7.79 3.34 -10.61
C ASP A 63 -7.08 2.12 -10.00
N PHE A 64 -6.40 2.29 -8.85
CA PHE A 64 -5.56 1.25 -8.29
C PHE A 64 -6.35 0.09 -7.69
N THR A 65 -6.06 -1.10 -8.20
CA THR A 65 -6.08 -2.35 -7.43
C THR A 65 -4.78 -3.11 -7.73
N PHE A 66 -4.46 -4.12 -6.90
CA PHE A 66 -3.27 -4.95 -7.12
C PHE A 66 -3.32 -5.61 -8.51
N GLY A 67 -4.43 -6.28 -8.84
CA GLY A 67 -4.64 -6.89 -10.16
C GLY A 67 -4.67 -5.88 -11.31
N TYR A 68 -5.38 -4.76 -11.16
CA TYR A 68 -5.48 -3.77 -12.24
C TYR A 68 -4.13 -3.15 -12.59
N SER A 69 -3.35 -2.73 -11.59
CA SER A 69 -2.02 -2.13 -11.80
C SER A 69 -1.06 -3.11 -12.49
N LEU A 70 -1.07 -4.38 -12.10
CA LEU A 70 -0.31 -5.43 -12.80
C LEU A 70 -0.77 -5.57 -14.25
N ASN A 71 -2.07 -5.68 -14.49
CA ASN A 71 -2.60 -5.83 -15.84
C ASN A 71 -2.22 -4.66 -16.77
N VAL A 72 -2.16 -3.43 -16.26
CA VAL A 72 -1.69 -2.27 -17.05
C VAL A 72 -0.23 -2.44 -17.45
N GLY A 73 0.63 -2.83 -16.52
CA GLY A 73 2.04 -3.13 -16.82
C GLY A 73 2.19 -4.25 -17.85
N ILE A 74 1.46 -5.34 -17.69
CA ILE A 74 1.57 -6.52 -18.56
C ILE A 74 1.03 -6.26 -19.97
N ARG A 75 -0.01 -5.43 -20.12
CA ARG A 75 -0.47 -4.97 -21.45
C ARG A 75 0.59 -4.19 -22.21
N ALA A 76 1.40 -3.42 -21.48
CA ALA A 76 2.49 -2.63 -22.06
C ALA A 76 3.76 -3.43 -22.33
N ALA A 77 3.90 -4.61 -21.72
CA ALA A 77 5.05 -5.50 -21.85
C ALA A 77 5.15 -6.12 -23.25
N SER A 78 6.38 -6.32 -23.73
CA SER A 78 6.68 -7.03 -24.98
C SER A 78 7.20 -8.45 -24.76
N GLY A 79 7.72 -8.75 -23.56
CA GLY A 79 8.30 -10.03 -23.20
C GLY A 79 7.29 -11.18 -23.14
N ARG A 80 7.76 -12.39 -23.46
CA ARG A 80 6.99 -13.64 -23.30
C ARG A 80 6.83 -14.04 -21.83
N TYR A 81 7.81 -13.68 -21.01
CA TYR A 81 7.77 -13.87 -19.57
C TYR A 81 7.61 -12.52 -18.89
N ILE A 82 6.79 -12.51 -17.85
CA ILE A 82 6.52 -11.33 -17.04
C ILE A 82 7.09 -11.60 -15.67
N VAL A 83 8.07 -10.82 -15.24
CA VAL A 83 8.55 -10.83 -13.85
C VAL A 83 7.82 -9.72 -13.11
N ILE A 84 7.23 -10.04 -11.97
CA ILE A 84 6.48 -9.12 -11.13
C ILE A 84 7.22 -8.97 -9.82
N VAL A 85 7.54 -7.73 -9.47
CA VAL A 85 8.30 -7.41 -8.27
C VAL A 85 7.81 -6.11 -7.63
N SER A 86 7.73 -6.08 -6.30
CA SER A 86 7.40 -4.85 -5.56
C SER A 86 8.62 -3.93 -5.48
N ALA A 87 8.43 -2.61 -5.54
CA ALA A 87 9.56 -1.67 -5.49
C ALA A 87 10.33 -1.64 -4.16
N HIS A 88 9.69 -1.99 -3.03
CA HIS A 88 10.34 -2.15 -1.72
C HIS A 88 10.96 -3.55 -1.55
N THR A 89 11.62 -4.06 -2.59
CA THR A 89 12.32 -5.33 -2.55
C THR A 89 13.73 -5.20 -3.08
N LEU A 90 14.60 -6.13 -2.68
CA LEU A 90 15.98 -6.17 -3.11
C LEU A 90 16.40 -7.62 -3.41
N PRO A 91 16.70 -7.97 -4.68
CA PRO A 91 17.29 -9.26 -5.02
C PRO A 91 18.51 -9.58 -4.15
N CYS A 92 18.57 -10.79 -3.59
CA CYS A 92 19.70 -11.21 -2.76
C CYS A 92 20.94 -11.52 -3.59
N GLU A 93 20.75 -11.97 -4.82
CA GLU A 93 21.82 -12.46 -5.69
C GLU A 93 21.71 -11.86 -7.09
N LYS A 94 22.82 -11.87 -7.83
CA LYS A 94 22.87 -11.45 -9.25
C LYS A 94 22.18 -12.44 -10.20
N THR A 95 21.90 -13.64 -9.72
CA THR A 95 21.21 -14.71 -10.46
C THR A 95 19.70 -14.68 -10.25
N TRP A 96 19.16 -13.75 -9.44
CA TRP A 96 17.74 -13.74 -9.10
C TRP A 96 16.82 -13.80 -10.33
N LEU A 97 17.14 -13.02 -11.37
CA LEU A 97 16.33 -12.95 -12.58
C LEU A 97 16.43 -14.22 -13.43
N SER A 98 17.61 -14.84 -13.51
CA SER A 98 17.79 -16.12 -14.23
C SER A 98 17.09 -17.27 -13.49
N GLU A 99 17.15 -17.30 -12.15
CA GLU A 99 16.48 -18.30 -11.32
C GLU A 99 14.94 -18.19 -11.41
N ILE A 100 14.38 -16.98 -11.29
CA ILE A 100 12.91 -16.81 -11.26
C ILE A 100 12.24 -17.08 -12.62
N THR A 101 12.96 -16.85 -13.72
CA THR A 101 12.45 -17.09 -15.08
C THR A 101 12.76 -18.49 -15.58
N GLY A 102 13.76 -19.18 -15.01
CA GLY A 102 14.28 -20.45 -15.52
C GLY A 102 13.22 -21.53 -15.70
N HIS A 103 12.34 -21.71 -14.72
CA HIS A 103 11.29 -22.73 -14.73
C HIS A 103 10.10 -22.41 -15.64
N LEU A 104 9.92 -21.16 -16.08
CA LEU A 104 8.85 -20.79 -17.03
C LEU A 104 9.07 -21.35 -18.44
N LYS A 105 10.26 -21.90 -18.71
CA LYS A 105 10.59 -22.62 -19.95
C LYS A 105 9.89 -23.97 -20.04
N GLU A 106 9.48 -24.52 -18.90
CA GLU A 106 8.74 -25.78 -18.82
C GLU A 106 7.28 -25.56 -19.22
N GLU A 107 6.74 -26.41 -20.10
CA GLU A 107 5.42 -26.20 -20.70
C GLU A 107 4.28 -26.15 -19.67
N LYS A 108 4.41 -26.90 -18.57
CA LYS A 108 3.41 -26.98 -17.50
C LYS A 108 3.52 -25.87 -16.45
N THR A 109 4.60 -25.11 -16.41
CA THR A 109 4.78 -24.08 -15.38
C THR A 109 4.05 -22.82 -15.77
N ALA A 110 3.02 -22.44 -15.01
CA ALA A 110 2.29 -21.20 -15.23
C ALA A 110 2.94 -20.01 -14.52
N MET A 111 3.42 -20.25 -13.30
CA MET A 111 4.00 -19.24 -12.42
C MET A 111 5.18 -19.80 -11.64
N VAL A 112 6.17 -18.94 -11.40
CA VAL A 112 7.23 -19.15 -10.44
C VAL A 112 7.10 -18.04 -9.39
N TYR A 113 7.20 -18.36 -8.11
CA TYR A 113 7.36 -17.34 -7.07
C TYR A 113 8.60 -17.62 -6.24
N GLY A 114 9.29 -16.56 -5.85
CA GLY A 114 10.58 -16.66 -5.20
C GLY A 114 10.52 -16.50 -3.69
N ARG A 115 11.65 -16.79 -3.03
CA ARG A 115 11.79 -16.65 -1.58
C ARG A 115 11.72 -15.19 -1.13
N GLN A 116 11.13 -14.98 0.03
CA GLN A 116 11.08 -13.67 0.68
C GLN A 116 11.73 -13.72 2.05
N LEU A 117 12.69 -12.83 2.26
CA LEU A 117 13.42 -12.63 3.50
C LEU A 117 13.07 -11.26 4.06
N GLY A 118 12.99 -11.12 5.38
CA GLY A 118 12.92 -9.78 5.99
C GLY A 118 14.32 -9.24 6.28
N ASN A 119 14.39 -7.99 6.68
CA ASN A 119 15.62 -7.31 7.07
C ASN A 119 15.61 -6.93 8.56
N GLU A 120 16.61 -6.17 9.00
CA GLU A 120 16.74 -5.70 10.39
C GLU A 120 15.60 -4.79 10.86
N HIS A 121 14.85 -4.20 9.93
CA HIS A 121 13.70 -3.34 10.21
C HIS A 121 12.37 -4.11 10.26
N SER A 122 12.35 -5.35 9.76
CA SER A 122 11.17 -6.20 9.80
C SER A 122 10.79 -6.55 11.23
N LYS A 123 9.49 -6.62 11.48
CA LYS A 123 8.97 -7.07 12.78
C LYS A 123 9.33 -8.53 13.00
N PHE A 124 9.59 -8.90 14.25
CA PHE A 124 10.02 -10.23 14.63
C PHE A 124 9.01 -11.31 14.21
N SER A 125 7.72 -11.11 14.48
CA SER A 125 6.68 -12.07 14.07
C SER A 125 6.52 -12.16 12.56
N GLU A 126 6.79 -11.07 11.83
CA GLU A 126 6.79 -11.09 10.37
C GLU A 126 7.96 -11.92 9.82
N LEU A 127 9.16 -11.79 10.40
CA LEU A 127 10.29 -12.67 10.09
C LEU A 127 9.95 -14.15 10.33
N GLN A 128 9.18 -14.45 11.38
CA GLN A 128 8.75 -15.82 11.65
C GLN A 128 7.72 -16.31 10.63
N ASP A 129 6.81 -15.46 10.18
CA ASP A 129 5.84 -15.81 9.13
C ASP A 129 6.55 -16.01 7.79
N LEU A 130 7.47 -15.13 7.40
CA LEU A 130 8.30 -15.30 6.21
C LEU A 130 9.07 -16.63 6.25
N ALA A 131 9.69 -16.98 7.39
CA ALA A 131 10.39 -18.24 7.54
C ALA A 131 9.46 -19.48 7.47
N ARG A 132 8.17 -19.35 7.83
CA ARG A 132 7.18 -20.43 7.71
C ARG A 132 6.72 -20.64 6.27
N PHE A 133 6.46 -19.55 5.54
CA PHE A 133 5.89 -19.60 4.19
C PHE A 133 6.95 -19.70 3.08
N PHE A 134 8.16 -19.18 3.31
CA PHE A 134 9.25 -19.12 2.34
C PHE A 134 10.49 -19.87 2.84
N GLY A 135 10.32 -21.19 3.00
CA GLY A 135 11.37 -22.12 3.41
C GLY A 135 12.49 -22.29 2.37
N PRO A 136 13.56 -23.01 2.67
CA PRO A 136 14.71 -23.16 1.76
C PRO A 136 14.50 -24.26 0.70
N LYS A 137 13.38 -24.99 0.72
CA LYS A 137 13.12 -26.11 -0.17
C LYS A 137 12.24 -25.67 -1.33
N ARG A 138 12.66 -25.99 -2.57
CA ARG A 138 11.82 -25.84 -3.77
C ARG A 138 10.55 -26.66 -3.62
N LEU A 139 9.43 -26.12 -4.09
CA LEU A 139 8.14 -26.80 -4.11
C LEU A 139 7.53 -26.68 -5.51
N VAL A 140 6.79 -27.70 -5.93
CA VAL A 140 5.89 -27.63 -7.08
C VAL A 140 4.48 -27.79 -6.54
N LEU A 141 3.68 -26.74 -6.66
CA LEU A 141 2.34 -26.65 -6.12
C LEU A 141 1.31 -27.07 -7.16
N SER A 142 0.30 -27.77 -6.68
CA SER A 142 -0.85 -28.26 -7.43
C SER A 142 -2.06 -28.36 -6.48
N PRO A 143 -3.30 -28.50 -7.00
CA PRO A 143 -4.47 -28.63 -6.14
C PRO A 143 -4.34 -29.78 -5.14
N PRO A 144 -4.80 -29.63 -3.89
CA PRO A 144 -5.57 -28.50 -3.36
C PRO A 144 -4.71 -27.40 -2.69
N HIS A 145 -3.41 -27.34 -2.94
CA HIS A 145 -2.48 -26.46 -2.21
C HIS A 145 -2.19 -25.19 -3.01
N PHE A 146 -2.96 -24.15 -2.75
CA PHE A 146 -2.89 -22.89 -3.49
C PHE A 146 -2.07 -21.84 -2.74
N PHE A 147 -0.94 -21.42 -3.34
CA PHE A 147 -0.13 -20.33 -2.83
C PHE A 147 0.71 -19.72 -3.96
N ALA A 148 0.93 -18.40 -3.88
CA ALA A 148 1.78 -17.62 -4.76
C ALA A 148 2.01 -16.25 -4.11
N ASN A 149 2.98 -15.48 -4.60
CA ASN A 149 3.17 -14.10 -4.12
C ASN A 149 3.77 -13.15 -5.17
N ASN A 150 3.02 -12.14 -5.58
CA ASN A 150 3.42 -11.16 -6.59
C ASN A 150 4.47 -10.14 -6.12
N ALA A 151 4.87 -10.11 -4.84
CA ALA A 151 6.01 -9.30 -4.46
C ALA A 151 7.33 -9.80 -5.08
N ASN A 152 7.38 -11.08 -5.47
CA ASN A 152 8.52 -11.71 -6.11
C ASN A 152 8.06 -12.94 -6.92
N SER A 153 7.66 -12.72 -8.17
CA SER A 153 7.18 -13.81 -9.03
C SER A 153 7.49 -13.59 -10.51
N ALA A 154 7.26 -14.63 -11.30
CA ALA A 154 7.26 -14.57 -12.74
C ALA A 154 6.13 -15.43 -13.31
N ILE A 155 5.49 -14.98 -14.38
CA ILE A 155 4.40 -15.68 -15.07
C ILE A 155 4.64 -15.72 -16.57
N ARG A 156 3.91 -16.61 -17.26
CA ARG A 156 3.85 -16.59 -18.73
C ARG A 156 2.81 -15.61 -19.25
N LYS A 157 3.20 -14.76 -20.20
CA LYS A 157 2.29 -13.76 -20.78
C LYS A 157 1.14 -14.38 -21.56
N ASP A 158 1.37 -15.48 -22.29
CA ASP A 158 0.34 -16.17 -23.09
C ASP A 158 -0.78 -16.78 -22.22
N LEU A 159 -0.45 -17.16 -20.98
CA LEU A 159 -1.44 -17.58 -20.00
C LEU A 159 -2.18 -16.38 -19.40
N TRP A 160 -1.46 -15.31 -19.07
CA TRP A 160 -2.10 -14.08 -18.59
C TRP A 160 -3.08 -13.48 -19.63
N GLU A 161 -2.80 -13.59 -20.93
CA GLU A 161 -3.72 -13.13 -21.99
C GLU A 161 -5.05 -13.88 -21.99
N LYS A 162 -5.06 -15.15 -21.54
CA LYS A 162 -6.27 -15.99 -21.44
C LYS A 162 -7.02 -15.78 -20.13
N HIS A 163 -6.30 -15.51 -19.04
CA HIS A 163 -6.86 -15.23 -17.72
C HIS A 163 -6.05 -14.11 -17.08
N GLN A 164 -6.58 -12.89 -17.05
CA GLN A 164 -5.91 -11.75 -16.43
C GLN A 164 -6.13 -11.75 -14.92
N PHE A 165 -5.29 -11.05 -14.15
CA PHE A 165 -5.53 -10.86 -12.72
C PHE A 165 -6.88 -10.18 -12.48
N ASP A 166 -7.71 -10.70 -11.58
CA ASP A 166 -9.01 -10.09 -11.29
C ASP A 166 -8.83 -8.71 -10.61
N PRO A 167 -9.20 -7.60 -11.30
CA PRO A 167 -9.04 -6.27 -10.76
C PRO A 167 -10.03 -5.97 -9.62
N ALA A 168 -11.07 -6.77 -9.42
CA ALA A 168 -12.04 -6.58 -8.35
C ALA A 168 -11.50 -7.04 -6.98
N LEU A 169 -10.45 -7.87 -6.96
CA LEU A 169 -9.90 -8.41 -5.72
C LEU A 169 -9.18 -7.35 -4.88
N PRO A 170 -9.44 -7.30 -3.56
CA PRO A 170 -8.77 -6.39 -2.66
C PRO A 170 -7.32 -6.79 -2.30
N GLY A 171 -6.88 -7.94 -2.79
CA GLY A 171 -5.55 -8.54 -2.67
C GLY A 171 -5.62 -10.00 -3.10
N LEU A 172 -4.52 -10.75 -3.00
CA LEU A 172 -4.43 -12.17 -3.37
C LEU A 172 -4.78 -12.47 -4.84
N GLU A 173 -4.57 -11.49 -5.73
CA GLU A 173 -4.72 -11.69 -7.17
C GLU A 173 -3.73 -12.72 -7.72
N ASP A 174 -2.55 -12.84 -7.09
CA ASP A 174 -1.58 -13.90 -7.33
C ASP A 174 -2.16 -15.30 -7.04
N ILE A 175 -2.73 -15.49 -5.85
CA ILE A 175 -3.27 -16.80 -5.44
C ILE A 175 -4.48 -17.16 -6.29
N GLU A 176 -5.33 -16.20 -6.64
CA GLU A 176 -6.44 -16.44 -7.57
C GLU A 176 -5.96 -16.94 -8.93
N TRP A 177 -5.00 -16.22 -9.52
CA TRP A 177 -4.47 -16.54 -10.84
C TRP A 177 -3.74 -17.90 -10.83
N ALA A 178 -2.93 -18.13 -9.79
CA ALA A 178 -2.24 -19.40 -9.55
C ALA A 178 -3.24 -20.55 -9.40
N LYS A 179 -4.31 -20.37 -8.60
CA LYS A 179 -5.37 -21.35 -8.41
C LYS A 179 -6.05 -21.71 -9.73
N TYR A 180 -6.43 -20.71 -10.53
CA TYR A 180 -7.07 -20.94 -11.83
C TYR A 180 -6.22 -21.86 -12.72
N TRP A 181 -4.93 -21.56 -12.89
CA TRP A 181 -4.06 -22.36 -13.75
C TRP A 181 -3.74 -23.75 -13.16
N MET A 182 -3.59 -23.85 -11.83
CA MET A 182 -3.45 -25.14 -11.15
C MET A 182 -4.66 -26.06 -11.37
N GLU A 183 -5.87 -25.51 -11.31
CA GLU A 183 -7.11 -26.26 -11.58
C GLU A 183 -7.27 -26.62 -13.07
N ASN A 184 -6.54 -25.93 -13.95
CA ASN A 184 -6.49 -26.19 -15.39
C ASN A 184 -5.24 -26.98 -15.82
N GLY A 185 -4.58 -27.69 -14.90
CA GLY A 185 -3.53 -28.67 -15.20
C GLY A 185 -2.12 -28.10 -15.33
N TYR A 186 -1.91 -26.84 -14.96
CA TYR A 186 -0.59 -26.23 -14.84
C TYR A 186 -0.05 -26.33 -13.40
N GLU A 187 1.22 -26.00 -13.24
CA GLU A 187 1.94 -26.05 -11.97
C GLU A 187 2.43 -24.65 -11.59
N VAL A 188 2.57 -24.44 -10.28
CA VAL A 188 3.22 -23.25 -9.72
C VAL A 188 4.47 -23.67 -8.97
N VAL A 189 5.62 -23.10 -9.35
CA VAL A 189 6.91 -23.45 -8.76
C VAL A 189 7.30 -22.41 -7.72
N TYR A 190 7.69 -22.86 -6.53
CA TYR A 190 8.38 -22.05 -5.55
C TYR A 190 9.90 -22.21 -5.72
N GLU A 191 10.60 -21.15 -6.14
CA GLU A 191 12.06 -21.16 -6.32
C GLU A 191 12.78 -20.46 -5.16
N PRO A 192 13.38 -21.21 -4.20
CA PRO A 192 14.00 -20.60 -3.03
C PRO A 192 15.28 -19.81 -3.34
N SER A 193 15.95 -20.09 -4.47
CA SER A 193 17.18 -19.41 -4.91
C SER A 193 16.89 -18.04 -5.52
N ALA A 194 15.69 -17.84 -6.06
CA ALA A 194 15.16 -16.54 -6.48
C ALA A 194 14.73 -15.71 -5.25
N ALA A 195 15.67 -15.44 -4.34
CA ALA A 195 15.39 -14.76 -3.09
C ALA A 195 15.47 -13.24 -3.20
N ILE A 196 14.57 -12.57 -2.49
CA ILE A 196 14.60 -11.12 -2.26
C ILE A 196 14.56 -10.82 -0.76
N TYR A 197 15.08 -9.66 -0.37
CA TYR A 197 14.63 -8.97 0.84
C TYR A 197 13.33 -8.24 0.54
N HIS A 198 12.28 -8.50 1.31
CA HIS A 198 10.99 -7.82 1.23
C HIS A 198 10.86 -6.85 2.41
N ILE A 199 10.91 -5.55 2.11
CA ILE A 199 11.08 -4.51 3.13
C ILE A 199 9.73 -3.98 3.57
N HIS A 200 9.27 -4.39 4.76
CA HIS A 200 8.06 -3.86 5.38
C HIS A 200 8.37 -3.01 6.61
N GLN A 201 7.89 -1.77 6.62
CA GLN A 201 7.85 -0.91 7.81
C GLN A 201 6.41 -0.50 8.13
N GLU A 202 5.51 -1.48 8.14
CA GLU A 202 4.08 -1.21 8.34
C GLU A 202 3.76 -0.78 9.78
N SER A 203 2.87 0.20 9.93
CA SER A 203 2.20 0.49 11.20
C SER A 203 1.27 -0.66 11.60
N TRP A 204 0.86 -0.69 12.87
CA TRP A 204 -0.12 -1.68 13.35
C TRP A 204 -1.45 -1.64 12.60
N ARG A 205 -1.84 -0.44 12.17
CA ARG A 205 -3.05 -0.21 11.37
C ARG A 205 -2.89 -0.76 9.96
N GLN A 206 -1.74 -0.54 9.32
CA GLN A 206 -1.44 -1.07 8.00
C GLN A 206 -1.46 -2.61 8.02
N ILE A 207 -0.84 -3.24 9.02
CA ILE A 207 -0.90 -4.69 9.24
C ILE A 207 -2.35 -5.17 9.33
N ARG A 208 -3.15 -4.57 10.21
CA ARG A 208 -4.56 -4.93 10.38
C ARG A 208 -5.35 -4.80 9.08
N ARG A 209 -5.10 -3.74 8.31
CA ARG A 209 -5.77 -3.49 7.03
C ARG A 209 -5.35 -4.49 5.96
N ARG A 210 -4.05 -4.84 5.87
CA ARG A 210 -3.51 -5.87 4.98
C ARG A 210 -4.22 -7.20 5.20
N TYR A 211 -4.28 -7.66 6.44
CA TYR A 211 -4.93 -8.94 6.74
C TYR A 211 -6.46 -8.89 6.60
N TYR A 212 -7.08 -7.72 6.79
CA TYR A 212 -8.50 -7.51 6.49
C TYR A 212 -8.81 -7.68 4.99
N ARG A 213 -8.05 -7.02 4.11
CA ARG A 213 -8.25 -7.12 2.65
C ARG A 213 -7.95 -8.53 2.13
N GLU A 214 -6.86 -9.15 2.58
CA GLU A 214 -6.49 -10.51 2.17
C GLU A 214 -7.53 -11.54 2.62
N ALA A 215 -8.11 -11.38 3.81
CA ALA A 215 -9.19 -12.25 4.28
C ALA A 215 -10.48 -12.14 3.45
N ILE A 216 -10.84 -10.94 3.00
CA ILE A 216 -11.97 -10.74 2.09
C ILE A 216 -11.70 -11.48 0.77
N ALA A 217 -10.53 -11.23 0.18
CA ALA A 217 -10.13 -11.87 -1.07
C ALA A 217 -10.10 -13.39 -0.95
N ALA A 218 -9.45 -13.93 0.08
CA ALA A 218 -9.34 -15.37 0.34
C ALA A 218 -10.71 -16.06 0.41
N ARG A 219 -11.74 -15.36 0.90
CA ARG A 219 -13.12 -15.86 0.91
C ARG A 219 -13.75 -15.84 -0.47
N TRP A 220 -13.55 -14.77 -1.24
CA TRP A 220 -14.10 -14.64 -2.59
C TRP A 220 -13.53 -15.70 -3.54
N ILE A 221 -12.24 -16.02 -3.41
CA ILE A 221 -11.56 -17.03 -4.24
C ILE A 221 -11.70 -18.47 -3.71
N GLY A 222 -12.45 -18.67 -2.62
CA GLY A 222 -12.77 -19.99 -2.07
C GLY A 222 -11.66 -20.68 -1.26
N ILE A 223 -10.58 -19.98 -0.92
CA ILE A 223 -9.48 -20.52 -0.08
C ILE A 223 -9.87 -20.54 1.39
N LYS A 224 -10.64 -19.55 1.85
CA LYS A 224 -11.16 -19.47 3.22
C LYS A 224 -12.67 -19.33 3.22
N SER A 225 -13.28 -19.57 4.38
CA SER A 225 -14.72 -19.37 4.59
C SER A 225 -14.97 -18.58 5.86
N LYS A 226 -16.23 -18.18 6.10
CA LYS A 226 -16.63 -17.57 7.38
C LYS A 226 -16.30 -18.45 8.59
N ARG A 227 -16.33 -19.79 8.42
CA ARG A 227 -15.98 -20.74 9.49
C ARG A 227 -14.50 -20.64 9.89
N SER A 228 -13.64 -20.24 8.96
CA SER A 228 -12.22 -19.99 9.24
C SER A 228 -12.04 -18.91 10.31
N ALA A 229 -12.98 -17.97 10.48
CA ALA A 229 -12.89 -16.92 11.50
C ALA A 229 -12.85 -17.46 12.95
N LEU A 230 -13.31 -18.70 13.17
CA LEU A 230 -13.22 -19.38 14.47
C LEU A 230 -11.85 -20.04 14.69
N LEU A 231 -11.20 -20.48 13.62
CA LEU A 231 -9.94 -21.24 13.68
C LEU A 231 -8.70 -20.34 13.60
N GLU A 232 -8.76 -19.24 12.85
CA GLU A 232 -7.64 -18.31 12.68
C GLU A 232 -7.12 -17.74 14.02
N PRO A 233 -7.97 -17.32 14.98
CA PRO A 233 -7.48 -16.84 16.27
C PRO A 233 -6.70 -17.92 17.05
N ILE A 234 -7.17 -19.17 16.99
CA ILE A 234 -6.52 -20.30 17.67
C ILE A 234 -5.13 -20.53 17.04
N LEU A 235 -5.05 -20.52 15.72
CA LEU A 235 -3.79 -20.68 15.00
C LEU A 235 -2.79 -19.55 15.32
N GLU A 236 -3.27 -18.30 15.36
CA GLU A 236 -2.42 -17.15 15.70
C GLU A 236 -1.96 -17.15 17.16
N ILE A 237 -2.73 -17.75 18.09
CA ILE A 237 -2.25 -18.01 19.47
C ILE A 237 -1.08 -19.00 19.46
N PHE A 238 -1.18 -20.11 18.71
CA PHE A 238 -0.07 -21.05 18.58
C PHE A 238 1.17 -20.40 17.94
N PHE A 239 0.98 -19.56 16.92
CA PHE A 239 2.09 -18.80 16.34
C PHE A 239 2.68 -17.78 17.31
N ALA A 240 1.86 -17.09 18.10
CA ALA A 240 2.34 -16.18 19.16
C ALA A 240 3.18 -16.94 20.19
N MET A 241 2.73 -18.11 20.66
CA MET A 241 3.49 -18.95 21.58
C MET A 241 4.82 -19.39 20.98
N ALA A 242 4.81 -19.88 19.72
CA ALA A 242 6.02 -20.29 19.02
C ALA A 242 7.02 -19.12 18.83
N ASP A 243 6.53 -17.93 18.51
CA ASP A 243 7.35 -16.73 18.39
C ASP A 243 7.98 -16.34 19.74
N LEU A 244 7.20 -16.34 20.82
CA LEU A 244 7.68 -16.04 22.17
C LEU A 244 8.74 -17.05 22.65
N LEU A 245 8.57 -18.35 22.35
CA LEU A 245 9.56 -19.38 22.64
C LEU A 245 10.87 -19.16 21.89
N LYS A 246 10.80 -18.76 20.61
CA LYS A 246 11.99 -18.41 19.83
C LYS A 246 12.67 -17.15 20.37
N LEU A 247 11.90 -16.20 20.90
CA LEU A 247 12.42 -14.97 21.48
C LEU A 247 13.27 -15.24 22.74
N LEU A 248 13.02 -16.32 23.49
CA LEU A 248 13.86 -16.73 24.62
C LEU A 248 15.33 -17.00 24.22
N ARG A 249 15.58 -17.29 22.94
CA ARG A 249 16.93 -17.52 22.40
C ARG A 249 17.64 -16.23 21.98
N PHE A 250 16.94 -15.08 21.98
CA PHE A 250 17.52 -13.79 21.63
C PHE A 250 18.07 -13.08 22.88
N LYS A 251 19.33 -12.63 22.81
CA LYS A 251 19.95 -11.81 23.87
C LYS A 251 19.47 -10.36 23.76
N GLY A 252 18.79 -9.87 24.80
CA GLY A 252 18.40 -8.46 24.96
C GLY A 252 17.05 -8.07 24.34
N ARG A 253 16.43 -7.01 24.91
CA ARG A 253 15.14 -6.42 24.49
C ARG A 253 13.93 -7.38 24.45
N PHE A 254 13.94 -8.43 25.28
CA PHE A 254 12.86 -9.42 25.36
C PHE A 254 11.48 -8.78 25.53
N PHE A 255 11.28 -7.91 26.53
CA PHE A 255 9.98 -7.29 26.78
C PHE A 255 9.46 -6.44 25.60
N GLN A 256 10.35 -5.69 24.94
CA GLN A 256 9.99 -4.88 23.78
C GLN A 256 9.52 -5.76 22.62
N LYS A 257 10.28 -6.82 22.30
CA LYS A 257 9.95 -7.76 21.22
C LYS A 257 8.75 -8.64 21.56
N ALA A 258 8.57 -9.04 22.81
CA ALA A 258 7.39 -9.78 23.26
C ALA A 258 6.12 -8.94 23.08
N ARG A 259 6.19 -7.65 23.42
CA ARG A 259 5.09 -6.70 23.16
C ARG A 259 4.81 -6.58 21.65
N GLU A 260 5.85 -6.47 20.84
CA GLU A 260 5.75 -6.44 19.37
C GLU A 260 5.07 -7.70 18.80
N VAL A 261 5.45 -8.89 19.27
CA VAL A 261 4.82 -10.18 18.91
C VAL A 261 3.32 -10.14 19.20
N LEU A 262 2.94 -9.74 20.42
CA LEU A 262 1.54 -9.66 20.81
C LEU A 262 0.77 -8.66 19.93
N PHE A 263 1.29 -7.45 19.72
CA PHE A 263 0.64 -6.46 18.86
C PHE A 263 0.53 -6.91 17.41
N PHE A 264 1.56 -7.54 16.85
CA PHE A 264 1.52 -8.06 15.49
C PHE A 264 0.41 -9.11 15.35
N ARG A 265 0.39 -10.11 16.23
CA ARG A 265 -0.57 -11.21 16.21
C ARG A 265 -2.00 -10.71 16.44
N VAL A 266 -2.22 -9.81 17.40
CA VAL A 266 -3.55 -9.21 17.64
C VAL A 266 -4.04 -8.42 16.42
N ASN A 267 -3.19 -7.59 15.80
CA ASN A 267 -3.61 -6.81 14.64
C ASN A 267 -3.87 -7.67 13.41
N LYS A 268 -3.04 -8.71 13.19
CA LYS A 268 -3.25 -9.72 12.15
C LYS A 268 -4.57 -10.46 12.37
N THR A 269 -4.79 -11.05 13.54
CA THR A 269 -6.03 -11.76 13.88
C THR A 269 -7.26 -10.87 13.73
N PHE A 270 -7.22 -9.66 14.25
CA PHE A 270 -8.35 -8.74 14.15
C PHE A 270 -8.67 -8.38 12.69
N GLY A 271 -7.63 -8.10 11.89
CA GLY A 271 -7.77 -7.87 10.45
C GLY A 271 -8.44 -9.06 9.77
N THR A 272 -7.85 -10.25 9.93
CA THR A 272 -8.31 -11.49 9.31
C THR A 272 -9.76 -11.82 9.70
N VAL A 273 -10.08 -11.84 10.99
CA VAL A 273 -11.43 -12.16 11.47
C VAL A 273 -12.45 -11.17 10.94
N LYS A 274 -12.16 -9.87 11.02
CA LYS A 274 -13.05 -8.83 10.49
C LYS A 274 -13.27 -9.01 8.99
N GLY A 275 -12.24 -9.34 8.22
CA GLY A 275 -12.34 -9.52 6.77
C GLY A 275 -13.12 -10.78 6.38
N LEU A 276 -12.92 -11.89 7.10
CA LEU A 276 -13.66 -13.14 6.88
C LEU A 276 -15.16 -12.99 7.17
N LEU A 277 -15.53 -12.15 8.15
CA LEU A 277 -16.91 -11.89 8.53
C LEU A 277 -17.58 -10.74 7.75
N GLU A 278 -16.80 -9.98 6.97
CA GLU A 278 -17.30 -8.84 6.21
C GLU A 278 -18.33 -9.30 5.17
N ASN A 279 -19.52 -8.70 5.22
CA ASN A 279 -20.62 -9.03 4.31
C ASN A 279 -20.91 -7.91 3.32
N LYS A 280 -20.39 -6.71 3.58
CA LYS A 280 -20.58 -5.60 2.66
C LYS A 280 -19.82 -5.89 1.37
N PRO A 281 -20.47 -5.84 0.18
CA PRO A 281 -19.71 -5.68 -1.05
C PRO A 281 -18.85 -4.41 -0.91
N LEU A 282 -17.69 -4.35 -1.56
CA LEU A 282 -16.88 -3.13 -1.68
C LEU A 282 -17.40 -2.36 -2.91
N PRO A 283 -18.53 -1.65 -2.81
CA PRO A 283 -19.37 -1.35 -3.97
C PRO A 283 -19.00 -0.02 -4.63
N ASP A 284 -18.36 0.88 -3.88
CA ASP A 284 -18.00 2.23 -4.28
C ASP A 284 -16.49 2.50 -4.08
N GLN A 285 -16.04 3.57 -4.72
CA GLN A 285 -14.63 3.98 -4.76
C GLN A 285 -14.08 4.34 -3.38
N ALA A 286 -14.90 4.96 -2.52
CA ALA A 286 -14.48 5.38 -1.18
C ALA A 286 -14.17 4.17 -0.28
N ALA A 287 -15.04 3.15 -0.33
CA ALA A 287 -14.81 1.88 0.38
C ALA A 287 -13.55 1.17 -0.11
N ARG A 288 -13.24 1.26 -1.41
CA ARG A 288 -12.01 0.72 -2.01
C ARG A 288 -10.78 1.50 -1.55
N ASP A 289 -10.78 2.82 -1.66
CA ASP A 289 -9.66 3.68 -1.28
C ASP A 289 -9.32 3.52 0.21
N ALA A 290 -10.33 3.39 1.08
CA ALA A 290 -10.17 3.11 2.51
C ALA A 290 -9.54 1.73 2.83
N VAL A 291 -9.56 0.79 1.87
CA VAL A 291 -9.00 -0.56 1.99
C VAL A 291 -7.62 -0.67 1.34
N TYR A 292 -7.38 0.05 0.24
CA TYR A 292 -6.13 -0.02 -0.51
C TYR A 292 -5.04 0.91 0.02
N PHE A 293 -5.38 2.16 0.35
CA PHE A 293 -4.39 3.16 0.71
C PHE A 293 -4.49 3.54 2.18
N ASP A 294 -3.41 3.31 2.93
CA ASP A 294 -3.14 4.16 4.08
C ASP A 294 -2.43 5.38 3.53
N ARG A 295 -3.05 6.56 3.63
CA ARG A 295 -2.45 7.82 3.23
C ARG A 295 -2.07 8.58 4.50
N PRO A 296 -1.06 8.12 5.26
CA PRO A 296 -0.53 8.92 6.35
C PRO A 296 0.18 10.14 5.75
N SER A 297 -0.01 11.29 6.36
CA SER A 297 0.78 12.49 6.12
C SER A 297 1.45 12.89 7.41
N ARG A 298 2.67 13.42 7.34
CA ARG A 298 3.31 14.02 8.52
C ARG A 298 2.77 15.42 8.71
N ALA A 299 2.27 15.70 9.90
CA ALA A 299 1.77 17.01 10.28
C ALA A 299 2.15 17.35 11.72
N LEU A 300 2.26 18.63 12.01
CA LEU A 300 2.20 19.11 13.39
C LEU A 300 0.75 18.98 13.86
N VAL A 301 0.53 18.33 14.99
CA VAL A 301 -0.80 18.19 15.60
C VAL A 301 -0.76 18.85 16.96
N ILE A 302 -1.65 19.82 17.19
CA ILE A 302 -1.87 20.43 18.49
C ILE A 302 -2.98 19.64 19.17
N THR A 303 -2.65 18.92 20.25
CA THR A 303 -3.58 18.04 20.98
C THR A 303 -4.23 18.72 22.16
N GLY A 304 -3.67 19.85 22.60
CA GLY A 304 -4.19 20.66 23.70
C GLY A 304 -3.31 21.90 23.92
N PRO A 305 -3.69 22.77 24.87
CA PRO A 305 -2.91 23.96 25.19
C PRO A 305 -1.48 23.60 25.63
N GLY A 306 -0.47 24.15 24.95
CA GLY A 306 0.94 23.86 25.19
C GLY A 306 1.42 22.49 24.67
N GLU A 307 0.54 21.71 24.04
CA GLU A 307 0.83 20.35 23.60
C GLU A 307 0.76 20.24 22.07
N ALA A 308 1.92 20.10 21.44
CA ALA A 308 2.03 19.83 20.01
C ALA A 308 3.11 18.78 19.72
N ALA A 309 2.85 17.92 18.75
CA ALA A 309 3.81 16.93 18.29
C ALA A 309 3.72 16.79 16.77
N ILE A 310 4.86 16.55 16.13
CA ILE A 310 4.88 16.10 14.75
C ILE A 310 4.53 14.61 14.76
N GLY A 311 3.47 14.25 14.05
CA GLY A 311 2.97 12.88 13.97
C GLY A 311 2.45 12.53 12.59
N GLU A 312 2.12 11.26 12.39
CA GLU A 312 1.39 10.80 11.21
C GLU A 312 -0.12 10.99 11.43
N ILE A 313 -0.75 11.75 10.54
CA ILE A 313 -2.19 11.93 10.46
C ILE A 313 -2.73 11.19 9.24
N GLN A 314 -4.00 10.79 9.26
CA GLN A 314 -4.63 10.30 8.05
C GLN A 314 -5.05 11.47 7.17
N LEU A 315 -4.76 11.41 5.87
CA LEU A 315 -5.42 12.30 4.93
C LEU A 315 -6.94 12.05 4.94
N PRO A 316 -7.76 13.10 4.98
CA PRO A 316 -9.21 12.95 4.91
C PRO A 316 -9.64 12.32 3.58
N GLU A 317 -10.79 11.64 3.59
CA GLU A 317 -11.43 11.21 2.34
C GLU A 317 -11.91 12.45 1.56
N LEU A 318 -11.59 12.48 0.25
CA LEU A 318 -12.03 13.54 -0.66
C LEU A 318 -13.55 13.44 -0.88
N LYS A 319 -14.29 14.44 -0.41
CA LYS A 319 -15.72 14.58 -0.68
C LYS A 319 -15.95 15.26 -2.03
N PRO A 320 -17.18 15.18 -2.57
CA PRO A 320 -17.53 15.97 -3.74
C PRO A 320 -17.31 17.48 -3.48
N GLY A 321 -16.50 18.13 -4.31
CA GLY A 321 -16.10 19.53 -4.17
C GLY A 321 -14.75 19.76 -3.48
N ASP A 322 -14.17 18.73 -2.85
CA ASP A 322 -12.89 18.87 -2.15
C ASP A 322 -11.70 18.86 -3.12
N VAL A 323 -10.60 19.51 -2.72
CA VAL A 323 -9.32 19.46 -3.41
C VAL A 323 -8.25 19.03 -2.42
N LEU A 324 -7.45 18.04 -2.79
CA LEU A 324 -6.30 17.60 -2.00
C LEU A 324 -5.05 18.34 -2.49
N ILE A 325 -4.43 19.11 -1.61
CA ILE A 325 -3.26 19.92 -1.92
C ILE A 325 -2.03 19.30 -1.27
N LYS A 326 -0.98 19.07 -2.06
CA LYS A 326 0.36 18.83 -1.53
C LYS A 326 0.95 20.18 -1.15
N THR A 327 0.94 20.49 0.14
CA THR A 327 1.50 21.72 0.69
C THR A 327 2.99 21.82 0.34
N ALA A 328 3.37 22.92 -0.31
CA ALA A 328 4.76 23.23 -0.62
C ALA A 328 5.35 24.17 0.44
N PHE A 329 4.55 25.16 0.86
CA PHE A 329 4.93 26.14 1.87
C PHE A 329 3.74 26.41 2.79
N THR A 330 4.01 26.58 4.08
CA THR A 330 3.06 27.08 5.07
C THR A 330 3.76 28.13 5.92
N ALA A 331 3.09 29.23 6.22
CA ALA A 331 3.53 30.20 7.20
C ALA A 331 2.97 29.87 8.59
N VAL A 332 3.53 30.49 9.62
CA VAL A 332 3.05 30.43 11.00
C VAL A 332 2.42 31.77 11.32
N CYS A 333 1.12 31.77 11.60
CA CYS A 333 0.36 32.95 11.94
C CYS A 333 0.26 33.14 13.46
N GLY A 334 -0.09 34.36 13.90
CA GLY A 334 -0.45 34.62 15.29
C GLY A 334 -1.58 33.70 15.79
N THR A 335 -2.55 33.39 14.92
CA THR A 335 -3.64 32.46 15.21
C THR A 335 -3.13 31.07 15.59
N ASP A 336 -2.07 30.56 14.94
CA ASP A 336 -1.51 29.24 15.30
C ASP A 336 -0.93 29.25 16.72
N ILE A 337 -0.37 30.38 17.16
CA ILE A 337 0.13 30.57 18.54
C ILE A 337 -1.04 30.66 19.52
N GLU A 338 -2.12 31.34 19.16
CA GLU A 338 -3.33 31.39 20.00
C GLU A 338 -4.02 30.03 20.13
N ILE A 339 -4.03 29.25 19.05
CA ILE A 339 -4.47 27.84 19.05
C ILE A 339 -3.55 27.03 19.97
N PHE A 340 -2.23 27.15 19.83
CA PHE A 340 -1.28 26.42 20.67
C PHE A 340 -1.43 26.78 22.15
N ASN A 341 -1.65 28.04 22.47
CA ASN A 341 -1.84 28.49 23.86
C ASN A 341 -3.26 28.25 24.40
N GLY A 342 -4.22 27.85 23.55
CA GLY A 342 -5.63 27.70 23.92
C GLY A 342 -6.34 29.01 24.23
N THR A 343 -5.82 30.14 23.72
CA THR A 343 -6.37 31.47 23.97
C THR A 343 -7.36 31.93 22.90
N LEU A 344 -7.37 31.28 21.73
CA LEU A 344 -8.27 31.61 20.63
C LEU A 344 -9.74 31.48 21.07
N GLY A 345 -10.54 32.52 20.81
CA GLY A 345 -11.93 32.62 21.29
C GLY A 345 -12.83 31.45 20.87
N TYR A 346 -12.56 30.84 19.71
CA TYR A 346 -13.34 29.71 19.19
C TYR A 346 -13.31 28.46 20.05
N TYR A 347 -12.22 28.23 20.80
CA TYR A 347 -12.15 27.11 21.74
C TYR A 347 -13.03 27.33 22.97
N LYS A 348 -13.20 28.60 23.38
CA LYS A 348 -14.08 28.97 24.49
C LYS A 348 -15.56 28.87 24.11
N THR A 349 -15.91 29.20 22.87
CA THR A 349 -17.28 29.10 22.36
C THR A 349 -17.65 27.69 21.91
N GLY A 350 -16.69 26.76 21.87
CA GLY A 350 -16.89 25.39 21.40
C GLY A 350 -16.98 25.26 19.87
N MET A 351 -16.68 26.34 19.13
CA MET A 351 -16.60 26.35 17.67
C MET A 351 -15.37 25.58 17.16
N ALA A 352 -14.26 25.60 17.91
CA ALA A 352 -13.05 24.83 17.62
C ALA A 352 -12.81 23.78 18.71
N LYS A 353 -12.17 22.67 18.35
CA LYS A 353 -11.78 21.61 19.30
C LYS A 353 -10.41 21.04 18.94
N TYR A 354 -9.71 20.56 19.96
CA TYR A 354 -8.53 19.74 19.76
C TYR A 354 -8.94 18.28 19.48
N PRO A 355 -8.11 17.49 18.77
CA PRO A 355 -6.85 17.91 18.13
C PRO A 355 -7.07 18.73 16.85
N VAL A 356 -6.12 19.59 16.52
CA VAL A 356 -6.12 20.37 15.27
C VAL A 356 -4.77 20.30 14.57
N VAL A 357 -4.81 20.33 13.24
CA VAL A 357 -3.62 20.47 12.39
C VAL A 357 -3.59 21.92 11.90
N PRO A 358 -2.68 22.76 12.41
CA PRO A 358 -2.61 24.16 12.02
C PRO A 358 -2.02 24.32 10.60
N GLY A 359 -2.02 25.56 10.11
CA GLY A 359 -1.47 25.91 8.79
C GLY A 359 -2.53 26.46 7.83
N HIS A 360 -3.21 27.54 8.20
CA HIS A 360 -4.20 28.21 7.37
C HIS A 360 -3.58 29.15 6.32
N GLU A 361 -2.28 29.40 6.40
CA GLU A 361 -1.52 30.24 5.48
C GLU A 361 -0.63 29.36 4.58
N MET A 362 -1.23 28.72 3.56
CA MET A 362 -0.53 27.71 2.76
C MET A 362 -0.59 27.94 1.25
N SER A 363 0.44 27.46 0.55
CA SER A 363 0.47 27.30 -0.90
C SER A 363 1.01 25.93 -1.29
N GLY A 364 0.61 25.44 -2.47
CA GLY A 364 0.98 24.11 -2.89
C GLY A 364 0.55 23.77 -4.30
N ILE A 365 0.55 22.46 -4.57
CA ILE A 365 0.15 21.88 -5.84
C ILE A 365 -1.05 20.97 -5.60
N ILE A 366 -2.06 21.04 -6.45
CA ILE A 366 -3.20 20.13 -6.39
C ILE A 366 -2.71 18.72 -6.69
N SER A 367 -2.86 17.81 -5.72
CA SER A 367 -2.50 16.40 -5.85
C SER A 367 -3.67 15.56 -6.36
N ALA A 368 -4.91 15.88 -5.97
CA ALA A 368 -6.12 15.19 -6.40
C ALA A 368 -7.35 16.09 -6.24
N ILE A 369 -8.43 15.78 -6.95
CA ILE A 369 -9.71 16.51 -6.88
C ILE A 369 -10.86 15.55 -6.58
N GLY A 370 -11.83 16.01 -5.80
CA GLY A 370 -13.06 15.29 -5.51
C GLY A 370 -14.06 15.38 -6.67
N ALA A 371 -15.09 14.53 -6.63
CA ALA A 371 -16.18 14.59 -7.62
C ALA A 371 -16.84 15.98 -7.63
N LYS A 372 -17.30 16.47 -8.79
CA LYS A 372 -17.90 17.81 -8.97
C LYS A 372 -16.94 19.01 -8.89
N VAL A 373 -15.63 18.81 -8.74
CA VAL A 373 -14.64 19.85 -9.03
C VAL A 373 -14.41 19.92 -10.54
N SER A 374 -14.52 21.12 -11.12
CA SER A 374 -14.39 21.31 -12.58
C SER A 374 -13.53 22.51 -12.99
N ASN A 375 -13.17 23.36 -12.03
CA ASN A 375 -12.47 24.63 -12.24
C ASN A 375 -10.96 24.56 -11.94
N CYS A 376 -10.44 23.40 -11.55
CA CYS A 376 -9.02 23.14 -11.35
C CYS A 376 -8.69 21.66 -11.62
N LYS A 377 -7.40 21.34 -11.75
CA LYS A 377 -6.92 19.97 -12.01
C LYS A 377 -5.65 19.63 -11.23
N PRO A 378 -5.35 18.33 -11.03
CA PRO A 378 -4.06 17.91 -10.51
C PRO A 378 -2.88 18.54 -11.26
N GLY A 379 -1.86 19.00 -10.53
CA GLY A 379 -0.71 19.72 -11.05
C GLY A 379 -0.81 21.24 -11.02
N ASP A 380 -2.01 21.81 -10.85
CA ASP A 380 -2.19 23.26 -10.72
C ASP A 380 -1.54 23.79 -9.43
N ARG A 381 -0.91 24.97 -9.50
CA ARG A 381 -0.38 25.70 -8.34
C ARG A 381 -1.47 26.55 -7.72
N VAL A 382 -1.61 26.48 -6.40
CA VAL A 382 -2.68 27.13 -5.66
C VAL A 382 -2.18 27.81 -4.38
N VAL A 383 -2.88 28.88 -4.00
CA VAL A 383 -2.83 29.49 -2.67
C VAL A 383 -4.21 29.27 -2.06
N VAL A 384 -4.25 28.96 -0.76
CA VAL A 384 -5.48 28.57 -0.09
C VAL A 384 -6.07 29.75 0.68
N GLU A 385 -7.35 30.02 0.45
CA GLU A 385 -8.14 30.91 1.29
C GLU A 385 -8.51 30.18 2.58
N CYS A 386 -8.28 30.78 3.73
CA CYS A 386 -8.60 30.17 5.03
C CYS A 386 -10.12 30.01 5.19
N ILE A 387 -10.88 31.05 4.85
CA ILE A 387 -12.32 31.11 5.09
C ILE A 387 -13.07 30.42 3.95
N GLN A 388 -13.56 29.22 4.23
CA GLN A 388 -14.37 28.43 3.30
C GLN A 388 -15.86 28.66 3.60
N SER A 389 -16.55 29.37 2.70
CA SER A 389 -17.96 29.75 2.87
C SER A 389 -18.88 29.06 1.85
N CYS A 390 -20.21 29.11 2.05
CA CYS A 390 -21.14 28.47 1.13
C CYS A 390 -21.30 29.19 -0.22
N GLY A 391 -20.81 30.42 -0.35
CA GLY A 391 -20.91 31.24 -1.56
C GLY A 391 -22.31 31.75 -1.94
N VAL A 392 -23.39 31.25 -1.32
CA VAL A 392 -24.77 31.50 -1.80
C VAL A 392 -25.70 32.19 -0.80
N CYS A 393 -25.36 32.25 0.50
CA CYS A 393 -26.19 32.87 1.53
C CYS A 393 -26.18 34.41 1.45
N SER A 394 -27.05 35.08 2.22
CA SER A 394 -27.13 36.55 2.24
C SER A 394 -25.81 37.22 2.57
N GLU A 395 -25.04 36.64 3.49
CA GLU A 395 -23.71 37.14 3.88
C GLU A 395 -22.70 36.95 2.74
N CYS A 396 -22.65 35.76 2.13
CA CYS A 396 -21.75 35.50 1.00
C CYS A 396 -22.05 36.37 -0.22
N ARG A 397 -23.33 36.64 -0.51
CA ARG A 397 -23.74 37.53 -1.61
C ARG A 397 -23.35 38.99 -1.39
N ARG A 398 -23.11 39.38 -0.14
CA ARG A 398 -22.57 40.69 0.25
C ARG A 398 -21.05 40.65 0.48
N GLU A 399 -20.39 39.58 0.06
CA GLU A 399 -18.95 39.33 0.24
C GLU A 399 -18.50 39.27 1.71
N ASN A 400 -19.44 39.14 2.65
CA ASN A 400 -19.18 38.94 4.07
C ASN A 400 -19.01 37.44 4.38
N PHE A 401 -17.95 36.81 3.85
CA PHE A 401 -17.76 35.36 3.96
C PHE A 401 -17.60 34.88 5.41
N ILE A 402 -17.02 35.71 6.29
CA ILE A 402 -16.92 35.40 7.73
C ILE A 402 -18.29 35.38 8.42
N GLY A 403 -19.29 36.10 7.91
CA GLY A 403 -20.66 36.05 8.42
C GLY A 403 -21.40 34.74 8.09
N CYS A 404 -20.84 33.89 7.22
CA CYS A 404 -21.49 32.64 6.82
C CYS A 404 -21.62 31.67 8.00
N ALA A 405 -22.85 31.30 8.35
CA ALA A 405 -23.17 30.43 9.49
C ALA A 405 -22.63 29.00 9.36
N VAL A 406 -22.37 28.54 8.13
CA VAL A 406 -21.81 27.21 7.83
C VAL A 406 -20.37 27.27 7.34
N ARG A 407 -19.67 28.38 7.60
CA ARG A 407 -18.26 28.50 7.20
C ARG A 407 -17.39 27.48 7.93
N THR A 408 -16.31 27.07 7.28
CA THR A 408 -15.18 26.41 7.92
C THR A 408 -13.93 27.27 7.73
N GLU A 409 -12.97 27.16 8.64
CA GLU A 409 -11.70 27.89 8.60
C GLU A 409 -10.58 26.85 8.63
N LEU A 410 -9.95 26.62 7.49
CA LEU A 410 -9.03 25.50 7.28
C LEU A 410 -7.86 25.60 8.25
N GLY A 411 -7.65 24.58 9.10
CA GLY A 411 -6.56 24.60 10.08
C GLY A 411 -6.84 25.45 11.34
N VAL A 412 -8.10 25.87 11.53
CA VAL A 412 -8.56 26.64 12.70
C VAL A 412 -9.78 26.01 13.38
N ILE A 413 -10.86 25.71 12.64
CA ILE A 413 -12.12 25.15 13.18
C ILE A 413 -12.52 23.81 12.56
#